data_AF-A0A924EWL4-F1
#
_entry.id   AF-A0A924EWL4-F1
#
_cell.length_a   1.000
_cell.length_b   1.000
_cell.length_c   1.000
_cell.angle_alpha   90.00
_cell.angle_beta   90.00
_cell.angle_gamma   90.00
#
_symmetry.space_group_name_H-M   'P 1'
#
loop_
_entity.id
_entity.type
_entity.pdbx_description
1 polymer ?
#
loop_
_entity_poly.entity_id
_entity_poly.type
_entity_poly.pdbx_seq_one_letter_code
_entity_poly.pdbx_strand_id
1 'polypeptide(L)'
;MSRPTRRGLVLGGGGVLGAAWMVGALQALQDEIGVDVRSFDAFVGTSAGSVLAALLGAGVSVVDLVNHQRGDDLESGRLAGFHFDYEEATGGDRPARARPGLGSRELLIRNARQLHQLPPTAVLSAFLPEGRGNLHAVGALVSHVVPRGWVARDGVTVVALDYDTGERVPFGRPGVRSASLSEAVMASCAIPGWYQPVMIGDHRFIDGGAWSSTNLDLLAGEGLDEVFVLAPQVSFDVDAPNQWSTLLERQWRSRVTQRVLRELTTVHRLGTEVTILGPGREDLEAMGGNLMDLSRRPSVIETSLRTSVVALRDPASLPARRDVKERSRPIMTRIYIPLNASGLRELSSRDEVRGAPFTAHAATSAVQASAPSAVQDDWEYTALNDAAQTSAALLTTGESRRIVAAADVSSDTVRPAAAADAGVESAVLISEPVALKRIASFQVDGDGPDDDDLLWYDVTELPVVLALL
;
A
#
# COMPACT_ATOMS: atom_id res chain seq x y z
N MET A 1 -21.71 -2.90 -36.34
CA MET A 1 -21.25 -1.80 -35.46
C MET A 1 -20.92 -2.44 -34.11
N SER A 2 -19.70 -2.26 -33.59
CA SER A 2 -19.37 -2.69 -32.24
C SER A 2 -20.21 -1.90 -31.22
N ARG A 3 -20.67 -2.56 -30.15
CA ARG A 3 -21.35 -1.88 -29.03
C ARG A 3 -20.39 -0.82 -28.44
N PRO A 4 -20.89 0.36 -28.01
CA PRO A 4 -20.06 1.33 -27.28
C PRO A 4 -19.43 0.67 -26.03
N THR A 5 -18.14 0.92 -25.81
CA THR A 5 -17.42 0.48 -24.61
C THR A 5 -18.06 1.12 -23.39
N ARG A 6 -18.50 0.29 -22.44
CA ARG A 6 -19.08 0.75 -21.18
C ARG A 6 -17.99 0.88 -20.13
N ARG A 7 -17.93 2.03 -19.47
CA ARG A 7 -16.83 2.41 -18.58
C ARG A 7 -17.29 2.76 -17.18
N GLY A 8 -16.53 2.36 -16.18
CA GLY A 8 -16.70 2.77 -14.79
C GLY A 8 -15.54 3.62 -14.30
N LEU A 9 -15.83 4.52 -13.36
CA LEU A 9 -14.85 5.32 -12.64
C LEU A 9 -15.01 5.11 -11.13
N VAL A 10 -13.94 4.73 -10.46
CA VAL A 10 -13.88 4.61 -9.00
C VAL A 10 -12.96 5.68 -8.46
N LEU A 11 -13.47 6.48 -7.52
CA LEU A 11 -12.78 7.60 -6.90
C LEU A 11 -12.62 7.29 -5.41
N GLY A 12 -11.38 7.01 -5.00
CA GLY A 12 -11.07 6.57 -3.66
C GLY A 12 -11.11 7.68 -2.61
N GLY A 13 -11.09 7.28 -1.34
CA GLY A 13 -10.88 8.20 -0.22
C GLY A 13 -9.45 8.70 -0.14
N GLY A 14 -9.25 9.86 0.47
CA GLY A 14 -7.90 10.44 0.62
C GLY A 14 -7.84 11.85 1.18
N GLY A 15 -8.89 12.36 1.84
CA GLY A 15 -8.90 13.73 2.38
C GLY A 15 -8.72 14.80 1.31
N VAL A 16 -8.30 16.00 1.73
CA VAL A 16 -8.19 17.15 0.82
C VAL A 16 -7.07 16.96 -0.20
N LEU A 17 -5.94 16.40 0.21
CA LEU A 17 -4.82 16.14 -0.71
C LEU A 17 -5.13 15.01 -1.68
N GLY A 18 -5.88 13.98 -1.25
CA GLY A 18 -6.39 12.96 -2.15
C GLY A 18 -7.35 13.52 -3.21
N ALA A 19 -8.22 14.47 -2.85
CA ALA A 19 -9.06 15.17 -3.81
C ALA A 19 -8.22 15.95 -4.83
N ALA A 20 -7.21 16.70 -4.39
CA ALA A 20 -6.33 17.47 -5.27
C ALA A 20 -5.54 16.55 -6.22
N TRP A 21 -4.99 15.46 -5.70
CA TRP A 21 -4.28 14.47 -6.50
C TRP A 21 -5.22 13.82 -7.52
N MET A 22 -6.42 13.39 -7.12
CA MET A 22 -7.38 12.78 -8.05
C MET A 22 -7.83 13.73 -9.16
N VAL A 23 -7.96 15.04 -8.89
CA VAL A 23 -8.32 16.02 -9.93
C VAL A 23 -7.22 16.11 -11.00
N GLY A 24 -5.95 16.14 -10.62
CA GLY A 24 -4.84 16.06 -11.59
C GLY A 24 -4.85 14.75 -12.39
N ALA A 25 -5.10 13.63 -11.71
CA ALA A 25 -5.20 12.31 -12.31
C ALA A 25 -6.39 12.17 -13.27
N LEU A 26 -7.52 12.82 -13.00
CA LEU A 26 -8.68 12.85 -13.89
C LEU A 26 -8.38 13.57 -15.20
N GLN A 27 -7.65 14.68 -15.13
CA GLN A 27 -7.22 15.43 -16.33
C GLN A 27 -6.30 14.55 -17.18
N ALA A 28 -5.27 13.96 -16.56
CA ALA A 28 -4.36 13.04 -17.24
C ALA A 28 -5.10 11.84 -17.86
N LEU A 29 -6.04 11.23 -17.13
CA LEU A 29 -6.84 10.11 -17.62
C LEU A 29 -7.64 10.49 -18.86
N GLN A 30 -8.37 11.61 -18.81
CA GLN A 30 -9.17 12.10 -19.93
C GLN A 30 -8.32 12.36 -21.18
N ASP A 31 -7.14 12.96 -21.00
CA ASP A 31 -6.22 13.28 -22.09
C ASP A 31 -5.63 12.01 -22.71
N GLU A 32 -5.25 11.02 -21.91
CA GLU A 32 -4.63 9.79 -22.40
C GLU A 32 -5.63 8.85 -23.10
N ILE A 33 -6.87 8.77 -22.63
CA ILE A 33 -7.89 7.92 -23.27
C ILE A 33 -8.70 8.67 -24.34
N GLY A 34 -8.60 9.99 -24.41
CA GLY A 34 -9.33 10.84 -25.35
C GLY A 34 -10.86 10.83 -25.16
N VAL A 35 -11.35 10.56 -23.95
CA VAL A 35 -12.78 10.44 -23.63
C VAL A 35 -13.08 11.28 -22.40
N ASP A 36 -14.14 12.09 -22.48
CA ASP A 36 -14.65 12.82 -21.32
C ASP A 36 -15.13 11.84 -20.26
N VAL A 37 -14.47 11.81 -19.10
CA VAL A 37 -14.78 10.90 -17.99
C VAL A 37 -16.21 11.07 -17.47
N ARG A 38 -16.86 12.22 -17.70
CA ARG A 38 -18.29 12.41 -17.37
C ARG A 38 -19.19 11.52 -18.23
N SER A 39 -18.74 11.06 -19.39
CA SER A 39 -19.50 10.16 -20.26
C SER A 39 -19.50 8.70 -19.79
N PHE A 40 -18.71 8.35 -18.77
CA PHE A 40 -18.66 6.98 -18.23
C PHE A 40 -20.01 6.57 -17.65
N ASP A 41 -20.32 5.28 -17.69
CA ASP A 41 -21.62 4.71 -17.32
C ASP A 41 -21.83 4.66 -15.81
N ALA A 42 -20.76 4.48 -15.03
CA ALA A 42 -20.84 4.26 -13.59
C ALA A 42 -19.74 5.01 -12.83
N PHE A 43 -20.09 5.53 -11.66
CA PHE A 43 -19.22 6.21 -10.71
C PHE A 43 -19.39 5.59 -9.33
N VAL A 44 -18.30 5.26 -8.67
CA VAL A 44 -18.28 4.91 -7.25
C VAL A 44 -17.33 5.86 -6.54
N GLY A 45 -17.84 6.63 -5.58
CA GLY A 45 -17.05 7.58 -4.82
C GLY A 45 -17.07 7.27 -3.32
N THR A 46 -15.90 7.34 -2.69
CA THR A 46 -15.73 7.18 -1.23
C THR A 46 -15.01 8.41 -0.66
N SER A 47 -15.48 8.97 0.46
CA SER A 47 -14.87 10.15 1.10
C SER A 47 -14.66 11.31 0.11
N ALA A 48 -13.47 11.89 0.04
CA ALA A 48 -13.07 12.85 -0.99
C ALA A 48 -13.51 12.47 -2.42
N GLY A 49 -13.42 11.18 -2.78
CA GLY A 49 -13.86 10.69 -4.09
C GLY A 49 -15.38 10.74 -4.30
N SER A 50 -16.18 10.71 -3.23
CA SER A 50 -17.64 10.91 -3.31
C SER A 50 -18.02 12.33 -3.69
N VAL A 51 -17.25 13.33 -3.26
CA VAL A 51 -17.42 14.71 -3.71
C VAL A 51 -17.19 14.78 -5.22
N LEU A 52 -16.06 14.24 -5.70
CA LEU A 52 -15.74 14.25 -7.13
C LEU A 52 -16.74 13.45 -7.97
N ALA A 53 -17.19 12.27 -7.50
CA ALA A 53 -18.22 11.48 -8.17
C ALA A 53 -19.55 12.24 -8.28
N ALA A 54 -19.95 12.94 -7.22
CA ALA A 54 -21.15 13.77 -7.22
C ALA A 54 -21.04 14.95 -8.21
N LEU A 55 -19.91 15.67 -8.19
CA LEU A 55 -19.67 16.81 -9.08
C LEU A 55 -19.61 16.38 -10.56
N LEU A 56 -18.83 15.34 -10.88
CA LEU A 56 -18.78 14.78 -12.25
C LEU A 56 -20.16 14.28 -12.69
N GLY A 57 -20.89 13.61 -11.79
CA GLY A 57 -22.23 13.13 -12.03
C GLY A 57 -23.25 14.26 -12.30
N ALA A 58 -23.04 15.42 -11.69
CA ALA A 58 -23.81 16.65 -11.94
C ALA A 58 -23.36 17.41 -13.19
N GLY A 59 -22.32 16.93 -13.89
CA GLY A 59 -21.80 17.49 -15.14
C GLY A 59 -20.71 18.55 -14.96
N VAL A 60 -20.15 18.74 -13.76
CA VAL A 60 -18.97 19.60 -13.54
C VAL A 60 -17.79 19.05 -14.34
N SER A 61 -17.16 19.89 -15.18
CA SER A 61 -16.06 19.44 -16.04
C SER A 61 -14.77 19.23 -15.24
N VAL A 62 -13.88 18.37 -15.73
CA VAL A 62 -12.55 18.18 -15.11
C VAL A 62 -11.74 19.48 -15.12
N VAL A 63 -11.87 20.29 -16.17
CA VAL A 63 -11.24 21.62 -16.25
C VAL A 63 -11.73 22.54 -15.13
N ASP A 64 -13.04 22.58 -14.88
CA ASP A 64 -13.59 23.35 -13.76
C ASP A 64 -13.06 22.83 -12.41
N LEU A 65 -12.92 21.51 -12.25
CA LEU A 65 -12.35 20.93 -11.03
C LEU A 65 -10.88 21.31 -10.83
N VAL A 66 -10.08 21.34 -11.91
CA VAL A 66 -8.67 21.78 -11.86
C VAL A 66 -8.57 23.24 -11.47
N ASN A 67 -9.33 24.11 -12.13
CA ASN A 67 -9.34 25.55 -11.86
C ASN A 67 -9.85 25.83 -10.42
N HIS A 68 -10.89 25.13 -9.98
CA HIS A 68 -11.38 25.20 -8.60
C HIS A 68 -10.31 24.77 -7.60
N GLN A 69 -9.55 23.71 -7.90
CA GLN A 69 -8.41 23.30 -7.07
C GLN A 69 -7.20 24.24 -7.16
N ARG A 70 -7.09 25.11 -8.17
CA ARG A 70 -6.08 26.18 -8.18
C ARG A 70 -6.53 27.42 -7.40
N GLY A 71 -7.81 27.47 -7.02
CA GLY A 71 -8.40 28.63 -6.35
C GLY A 71 -8.84 29.71 -7.34
N ASP A 72 -9.00 29.36 -8.62
CA ASP A 72 -9.48 30.28 -9.63
C ASP A 72 -10.99 30.51 -9.47
N ASP A 73 -11.42 31.76 -9.64
CA ASP A 73 -12.84 32.09 -9.68
C ASP A 73 -13.45 31.60 -11.00
N LEU A 74 -14.50 30.78 -10.89
CA LEU A 74 -15.21 30.24 -12.03
C LEU A 74 -16.36 31.18 -12.44
N GLU A 75 -16.21 31.80 -13.61
CA GLU A 75 -17.24 32.69 -14.18
C GLU A 75 -18.33 31.91 -14.95
N SER A 76 -18.08 30.65 -15.29
CA SER A 76 -19.00 29.81 -16.07
C SER A 76 -18.98 28.35 -15.61
N GLY A 77 -19.90 27.54 -16.15
CA GLY A 77 -20.05 26.14 -15.75
C GLY A 77 -20.91 25.95 -14.49
N ARG A 78 -20.96 24.71 -14.00
CA ARG A 78 -21.85 24.31 -12.90
C ARG A 78 -21.41 24.83 -11.53
N LEU A 79 -20.11 25.09 -11.37
CA LEU A 79 -19.53 25.65 -10.15
C LEU A 79 -19.46 27.18 -10.16
N ALA A 80 -19.96 27.84 -11.21
CA ALA A 80 -19.91 29.29 -11.31
C ALA A 80 -20.55 29.97 -10.10
N GLY A 81 -19.85 30.98 -9.57
CA GLY A 81 -20.29 31.75 -8.41
C GLY A 81 -20.23 31.01 -7.06
N PHE A 82 -19.69 29.79 -7.01
CA PHE A 82 -19.44 29.09 -5.75
C PHE A 82 -17.98 29.22 -5.33
N HIS A 83 -17.75 29.88 -4.20
CA HIS A 83 -16.43 29.98 -3.60
C HIS A 83 -16.29 28.94 -2.48
N PHE A 84 -15.28 28.07 -2.59
CA PHE A 84 -14.94 27.09 -1.56
C PHE A 84 -13.65 27.52 -0.89
N ASP A 85 -13.76 28.04 0.33
CA ASP A 85 -12.58 28.39 1.13
C ASP A 85 -11.91 27.13 1.65
N TYR A 86 -10.88 26.66 0.97
CA TYR A 86 -10.15 25.46 1.37
C TYR A 86 -9.50 25.58 2.75
N GLU A 87 -9.15 26.78 3.22
CA GLU A 87 -8.49 27.01 4.51
C GLU A 87 -9.44 26.74 5.68
N GLU A 88 -10.71 27.15 5.55
CA GLU A 88 -11.70 27.02 6.62
C GLU A 88 -12.70 25.86 6.42
N ALA A 89 -13.03 25.50 5.17
CA ALA A 89 -14.17 24.64 4.84
C ALA A 89 -14.09 23.21 5.40
N THR A 90 -12.90 22.72 5.72
CA THR A 90 -12.68 21.34 6.19
C THR A 90 -12.33 21.24 7.67
N GLY A 91 -12.25 22.38 8.38
CA GLY A 91 -11.97 22.42 9.82
C GLY A 91 -10.51 22.25 10.20
N GLY A 92 -9.57 22.49 9.27
CA GLY A 92 -8.12 22.54 9.51
C GLY A 92 -7.37 21.22 9.30
N ASP A 93 -6.05 21.26 9.50
CA ASP A 93 -5.08 20.19 9.24
C ASP A 93 -4.97 19.14 10.36
N ARG A 94 -5.65 19.36 11.49
CA ARG A 94 -5.66 18.46 12.66
C ARG A 94 -7.07 18.28 13.21
N PRO A 95 -7.40 17.10 13.74
CA PRO A 95 -8.70 16.90 14.36
C PRO A 95 -8.79 17.76 15.62
N ALA A 96 -9.93 18.43 15.80
CA ALA A 96 -10.23 19.10 17.05
C ALA A 96 -10.24 18.09 18.21
N ARG A 97 -9.94 18.53 19.45
CA ARG A 97 -10.00 17.66 20.64
C ARG A 97 -11.34 16.92 20.66
N ALA A 98 -11.32 15.60 20.59
CA ALA A 98 -12.53 14.80 20.50
C ALA A 98 -13.31 14.78 21.82
N ARG A 99 -14.60 14.40 21.79
CA ARG A 99 -15.37 14.17 23.02
C ARG A 99 -14.93 12.83 23.63
N PRO A 100 -14.73 12.73 24.95
CA PRO A 100 -14.41 11.46 25.59
C PRO A 100 -15.57 10.48 25.41
N GLY A 101 -15.31 9.31 24.83
CA GLY A 101 -16.32 8.29 24.54
C GLY A 101 -15.87 7.30 23.47
N LEU A 102 -16.60 6.19 23.37
CA LEU A 102 -16.50 5.28 22.21
C LEU A 102 -17.35 5.86 21.09
N GLY A 103 -16.89 5.80 19.84
CA GLY A 103 -17.62 6.36 18.72
C GLY A 103 -18.93 5.62 18.43
N SER A 104 -18.90 4.29 18.40
CA SER A 104 -20.12 3.47 18.36
C SER A 104 -19.99 2.24 19.26
N ARG A 105 -20.73 2.24 20.38
CA ARG A 105 -20.86 1.05 21.24
C ARG A 105 -21.77 0.03 20.59
N GLU A 106 -22.79 0.52 19.88
CA GLU A 106 -23.80 -0.24 19.19
C GLU A 106 -23.17 -1.14 18.12
N LEU A 107 -22.18 -0.65 17.35
CA LEU A 107 -21.42 -1.47 16.41
C LEU A 107 -20.84 -2.70 17.09
N LEU A 108 -20.13 -2.49 18.21
CA LEU A 108 -19.45 -3.56 18.95
C LEU A 108 -20.44 -4.55 19.57
N ILE A 109 -21.54 -4.04 20.15
CA ILE A 109 -22.55 -4.86 20.80
C ILE A 109 -23.31 -5.69 19.77
N ARG A 110 -23.80 -5.07 18.69
CA ARG A 110 -24.60 -5.74 17.65
C ARG A 110 -23.77 -6.78 16.89
N ASN A 111 -22.49 -6.50 16.66
CA ASN A 111 -21.60 -7.37 15.90
C ASN A 111 -20.68 -8.23 16.77
N ALA A 112 -20.92 -8.35 18.09
CA ALA A 112 -20.00 -9.03 19.01
C ALA A 112 -19.58 -10.46 18.58
N ARG A 113 -20.44 -11.19 17.86
CA ARG A 113 -20.17 -12.53 17.32
C ARG A 113 -19.66 -12.55 15.88
N GLN A 114 -19.70 -11.41 15.18
CA GLN A 114 -19.43 -11.26 13.75
C GLN A 114 -18.38 -10.18 13.44
N LEU A 115 -17.67 -9.64 14.44
CA LEU A 115 -16.62 -8.63 14.22
C LEU A 115 -15.55 -9.07 13.19
N HIS A 116 -15.28 -10.38 13.09
CA HIS A 116 -14.34 -10.95 12.12
C HIS A 116 -14.81 -10.81 10.65
N GLN A 117 -16.10 -10.54 10.41
CA GLN A 117 -16.69 -10.32 9.09
C GLN A 117 -16.64 -8.85 8.67
N LEU A 118 -16.51 -7.94 9.64
CA LEU A 118 -16.32 -6.52 9.37
C LEU A 118 -14.87 -6.23 8.98
N PRO A 119 -14.63 -5.24 8.12
CA PRO A 119 -13.29 -4.73 7.88
C PRO A 119 -12.63 -4.28 9.20
N PRO A 120 -11.34 -4.57 9.45
CA PRO A 120 -10.66 -4.14 10.67
C PRO A 120 -10.73 -2.62 10.90
N THR A 121 -10.76 -1.86 9.81
CA THR A 121 -10.93 -0.41 9.80
C THR A 121 -12.27 0.05 10.37
N ALA A 122 -13.36 -0.65 10.07
CA ALA A 122 -14.68 -0.39 10.66
C ALA A 122 -14.67 -0.72 12.16
N VAL A 123 -14.07 -1.84 12.57
CA VAL A 123 -13.96 -2.21 13.99
C VAL A 123 -13.13 -1.18 14.77
N LEU A 124 -11.99 -0.76 14.22
CA LEU A 124 -11.14 0.28 14.83
C LEU A 124 -11.88 1.62 14.95
N SER A 125 -12.70 1.97 13.95
CA SER A 125 -13.46 3.22 13.98
C SER A 125 -14.39 3.33 15.19
N ALA A 126 -15.00 2.22 15.63
CA ALA A 126 -15.91 2.20 16.77
C ALA A 126 -15.25 2.64 18.10
N PHE A 127 -13.92 2.50 18.20
CA PHE A 127 -13.14 2.97 19.35
C PHE A 127 -12.68 4.41 19.22
N LEU A 128 -12.69 4.99 18.01
CA LEU A 128 -12.33 6.37 17.80
C LEU A 128 -13.46 7.28 18.31
N PRO A 129 -13.14 8.29 19.12
CA PRO A 129 -14.15 9.22 19.60
C PRO A 129 -14.76 10.01 18.43
N GLU A 130 -16.00 10.48 18.59
CA GLU A 130 -16.61 11.35 17.59
C GLU A 130 -15.84 12.67 17.47
N GLY A 131 -15.62 13.09 16.21
CA GLY A 131 -14.98 14.35 15.91
C GLY A 131 -15.87 15.55 16.22
N ARG A 132 -15.34 16.76 16.03
CA ARG A 132 -16.08 18.02 16.20
C ARG A 132 -16.18 18.83 14.90
N GLY A 133 -15.46 18.44 13.86
CA GLY A 133 -15.58 19.06 12.55
C GLY A 133 -16.99 18.91 12.00
N ASN A 134 -17.41 19.89 11.20
CA ASN A 134 -18.64 19.82 10.42
C ASN A 134 -18.31 19.74 8.93
N LEU A 135 -19.26 19.25 8.14
CA LEU A 135 -19.11 19.08 6.69
C LEU A 135 -20.05 20.01 5.91
N HIS A 136 -20.49 21.12 6.52
CA HIS A 136 -21.48 22.00 5.91
C HIS A 136 -20.99 22.63 4.60
N ALA A 137 -19.70 23.00 4.52
CA ALA A 137 -19.14 23.54 3.29
C ALA A 137 -19.12 22.50 2.15
N VAL A 138 -18.80 21.24 2.46
CA VAL A 138 -18.88 20.12 1.50
C VAL A 138 -20.33 19.90 1.06
N GLY A 139 -21.27 19.91 2.01
CA GLY A 139 -22.70 19.83 1.72
C GLY A 139 -23.19 20.99 0.85
N ALA A 140 -22.71 22.22 1.09
CA ALA A 140 -23.05 23.42 0.34
C ALA A 140 -22.51 23.33 -1.10
N LEU A 141 -21.28 22.86 -1.30
CA LEU A 141 -20.69 22.63 -2.63
C LEU A 141 -21.55 21.67 -3.46
N VAL A 142 -21.93 20.53 -2.88
CA VAL A 142 -22.78 19.55 -3.57
C VAL A 142 -24.18 20.11 -3.81
N SER A 143 -24.74 20.84 -2.84
CA SER A 143 -26.07 21.44 -2.95
C SER A 143 -26.11 22.58 -3.97
N HIS A 144 -24.99 23.25 -4.25
CA HIS A 144 -24.89 24.25 -5.30
C HIS A 144 -25.17 23.64 -6.69
N VAL A 145 -24.59 22.46 -6.95
CA VAL A 145 -24.75 21.77 -8.25
C VAL A 145 -26.00 20.88 -8.31
N VAL A 146 -26.41 20.30 -7.18
CA VAL A 146 -27.60 19.45 -7.04
C VAL A 146 -28.40 19.92 -5.81
N PRO A 147 -29.28 20.93 -5.95
CA PRO A 147 -29.97 21.54 -4.82
C PRO A 147 -30.90 20.60 -4.04
N ARG A 148 -31.43 19.57 -4.69
CA ARG A 148 -32.37 18.61 -4.10
C ARG A 148 -32.23 17.24 -4.72
N GLY A 149 -32.47 16.21 -3.93
CA GLY A 149 -32.54 14.82 -4.40
C GLY A 149 -31.17 14.27 -4.81
N TRP A 150 -31.18 13.46 -5.86
CA TRP A 150 -30.00 12.82 -6.44
C TRP A 150 -29.64 13.46 -7.79
N VAL A 151 -28.46 13.15 -8.34
CA VAL A 151 -28.15 13.51 -9.73
C VAL A 151 -29.20 12.93 -10.69
N ALA A 152 -29.51 13.64 -11.77
CA ALA A 152 -30.52 13.22 -12.75
C ALA A 152 -30.11 12.00 -13.59
N ARG A 153 -28.83 11.64 -13.57
CA ARG A 153 -28.28 10.48 -14.28
C ARG A 153 -28.23 9.26 -13.38
N ASP A 154 -28.28 8.10 -14.02
CA ASP A 154 -27.99 6.84 -13.35
C ASP A 154 -26.48 6.64 -13.17
N GLY A 155 -26.14 5.64 -12.36
CA GLY A 155 -24.77 5.13 -12.23
C GLY A 155 -23.90 5.85 -11.20
N VAL A 156 -24.39 6.85 -10.48
CA VAL A 156 -23.60 7.52 -9.42
C VAL A 156 -23.87 6.90 -8.06
N THR A 157 -22.83 6.28 -7.49
CA THR A 157 -22.86 5.64 -6.18
C THR A 157 -21.95 6.38 -5.19
N VAL A 158 -22.49 6.74 -4.03
CA VAL A 158 -21.74 7.31 -2.90
C VAL A 158 -21.74 6.31 -1.75
N VAL A 159 -20.57 5.95 -1.24
CA VAL A 159 -20.45 4.89 -0.24
C VAL A 159 -20.20 5.47 1.15
N ALA A 160 -21.06 5.10 2.10
CA ALA A 160 -20.87 5.35 3.52
C ALA A 160 -20.98 4.03 4.32
N LEU A 161 -20.71 4.10 5.62
CA LEU A 161 -20.98 3.01 6.56
C LEU A 161 -22.05 3.46 7.56
N ASP A 162 -23.11 2.67 7.72
CA ASP A 162 -24.01 2.83 8.86
C ASP A 162 -23.23 2.45 10.12
N TYR A 163 -23.01 3.44 10.99
CA TYR A 163 -22.03 3.33 12.05
C TYR A 163 -22.46 2.35 13.14
N ASP A 164 -23.77 2.19 13.36
CA ASP A 164 -24.27 1.38 14.46
C ASP A 164 -24.51 -0.07 14.05
N THR A 165 -24.87 -0.30 12.79
CA THR A 165 -25.04 -1.66 12.25
C THR A 165 -23.73 -2.22 11.71
N GLY A 166 -22.79 -1.38 11.26
CA GLY A 166 -21.61 -1.80 10.50
C GLY A 166 -21.92 -2.16 9.04
N GLU A 167 -23.11 -1.82 8.55
CA GLU A 167 -23.53 -2.09 7.17
C GLU A 167 -22.89 -1.09 6.19
N ARG A 168 -22.31 -1.57 5.10
CA ARG A 168 -21.90 -0.73 3.96
C ARG A 168 -23.14 -0.26 3.21
N VAL A 169 -23.30 1.05 3.05
CA VAL A 169 -24.45 1.66 2.38
C VAL A 169 -24.01 2.38 1.09
N PRO A 170 -24.28 1.80 -0.09
CA PRO A 170 -23.97 2.41 -1.38
C PRO A 170 -25.16 3.25 -1.90
N PHE A 171 -25.29 4.49 -1.41
CA PHE A 171 -26.35 5.41 -1.81
C PHE A 171 -26.36 5.62 -3.34
N GLY A 172 -27.56 5.75 -3.91
CA GLY A 172 -27.77 5.88 -5.36
C GLY A 172 -28.06 4.57 -6.08
N ARG A 173 -27.95 3.41 -5.40
CA ARG A 173 -28.30 2.10 -5.96
C ARG A 173 -29.76 1.72 -5.68
N PRO A 174 -30.41 0.90 -6.53
CA PRO A 174 -31.77 0.42 -6.30
C PRO A 174 -31.91 -0.32 -4.97
N GLY A 175 -33.01 -0.07 -4.26
CA GLY A 175 -33.30 -0.72 -2.97
C GLY A 175 -32.48 -0.22 -1.78
N VAL A 176 -31.56 0.73 -2.00
CA VAL A 176 -30.83 1.40 -0.92
C VAL A 176 -31.67 2.56 -0.36
N ARG A 177 -31.45 2.86 0.92
CA ARG A 177 -32.06 3.99 1.62
C ARG A 177 -31.95 5.29 0.80
N SER A 178 -33.05 6.04 0.77
CA SER A 178 -33.08 7.38 0.15
C SER A 178 -32.35 8.41 1.00
N ALA A 179 -31.55 9.25 0.36
CA ALA A 179 -30.91 10.43 0.92
C ALA A 179 -30.76 11.47 -0.20
N SER A 180 -30.66 12.76 0.14
CA SER A 180 -30.14 13.73 -0.83
C SER A 180 -28.66 13.45 -1.11
N LEU A 181 -28.18 13.90 -2.27
CA LEU A 181 -26.78 13.71 -2.66
C LEU A 181 -25.82 14.39 -1.68
N SER A 182 -26.17 15.58 -1.20
CA SER A 182 -25.35 16.30 -0.22
C SER A 182 -25.29 15.56 1.12
N GLU A 183 -26.40 15.01 1.62
CA GLU A 183 -26.40 14.15 2.82
C GLU A 183 -25.52 12.92 2.65
N ALA A 184 -25.64 12.21 1.52
CA ALA A 184 -24.84 11.02 1.24
C ALA A 184 -23.34 11.34 1.13
N VAL A 185 -22.97 12.44 0.47
CA VAL A 185 -21.57 12.88 0.37
C VAL A 185 -21.04 13.30 1.73
N MET A 186 -21.80 14.06 2.53
CA MET A 186 -21.40 14.40 3.89
C MET A 186 -21.20 13.14 4.74
N ALA A 187 -22.11 12.17 4.68
CA ALA A 187 -21.97 10.89 5.38
C ALA A 187 -20.69 10.14 4.94
N SER A 188 -20.44 10.08 3.63
CA SER A 188 -19.26 9.47 3.05
C SER A 188 -17.95 10.18 3.42
N CYS A 189 -17.98 11.48 3.76
CA CYS A 189 -16.82 12.25 4.23
C CYS A 189 -16.67 12.32 5.76
N ALA A 190 -17.57 11.71 6.54
CA ALA A 190 -17.58 11.80 7.99
C ALA A 190 -16.53 10.90 8.64
N ILE A 191 -15.25 11.28 8.51
CA ILE A 191 -14.09 10.56 9.04
C ILE A 191 -14.17 10.50 10.58
N PRO A 192 -14.22 9.29 11.18
CA PRO A 192 -14.20 9.11 12.63
C PRO A 192 -12.99 9.79 13.28
N GLY A 193 -13.20 10.46 14.42
CA GLY A 193 -12.18 11.28 15.08
C GLY A 193 -12.05 12.70 14.55
N TRP A 194 -12.42 12.96 13.29
CA TRP A 194 -12.32 14.29 12.67
C TRP A 194 -13.66 15.01 12.64
N TYR A 195 -14.66 14.35 12.07
CA TYR A 195 -16.01 14.86 11.88
C TYR A 195 -17.03 14.14 12.77
N GLN A 196 -18.17 14.79 12.98
CA GLN A 196 -19.33 14.13 13.60
C GLN A 196 -19.95 13.14 12.60
N PRO A 197 -20.44 11.97 13.06
CA PRO A 197 -21.28 11.12 12.23
C PRO A 197 -22.48 11.90 11.69
N VAL A 198 -22.85 11.67 10.44
CA VAL A 198 -23.97 12.37 9.80
C VAL A 198 -25.26 11.59 10.05
N MET A 199 -26.30 12.30 10.46
CA MET A 199 -27.64 11.72 10.65
C MET A 199 -28.40 11.73 9.33
N ILE A 200 -28.89 10.58 8.88
CA ILE A 200 -29.84 10.47 7.75
C ILE A 200 -31.04 9.64 8.22
N GLY A 201 -32.15 10.33 8.49
CA GLY A 201 -33.24 9.78 9.30
C GLY A 201 -32.73 9.44 10.71
N ASP A 202 -33.07 8.24 11.21
CA ASP A 202 -32.68 7.79 12.56
C ASP A 202 -31.31 7.10 12.63
N HIS A 203 -30.50 7.20 11.56
CA HIS A 203 -29.26 6.42 11.41
C HIS A 203 -28.03 7.33 11.37
N ARG A 204 -26.97 6.91 12.07
CA ARG A 204 -25.65 7.56 12.08
C ARG A 204 -24.76 6.96 11.00
N PHE A 205 -24.17 7.81 10.17
CA PHE A 205 -23.27 7.39 9.11
C PHE A 205 -21.86 7.97 9.30
N ILE A 206 -20.86 7.15 8.96
CA ILE A 206 -19.45 7.54 8.89
C ILE A 206 -18.88 7.24 7.50
N ASP A 207 -17.66 7.73 7.29
CA ASP A 207 -16.92 7.59 6.04
C ASP A 207 -16.87 6.13 5.53
N GLY A 208 -17.22 5.94 4.25
CA GLY A 208 -17.21 4.61 3.59
C GLY A 208 -15.83 3.97 3.48
N GLY A 209 -14.77 4.76 3.66
CA GLY A 209 -13.38 4.33 3.80
C GLY A 209 -13.19 3.38 4.99
N ALA A 210 -14.07 3.43 5.99
CA ALA A 210 -14.12 2.45 7.07
C ALA A 210 -14.40 1.02 6.54
N TRP A 211 -15.08 0.88 5.40
CA TRP A 211 -15.26 -0.41 4.73
C TRP A 211 -14.14 -0.73 3.72
N SER A 212 -13.90 0.22 2.82
CA SER A 212 -12.87 0.17 1.79
C SER A 212 -12.61 1.58 1.28
N SER A 213 -11.35 1.91 0.98
CA SER A 213 -11.02 3.22 0.40
C SER A 213 -11.61 3.40 -1.01
N THR A 214 -11.86 2.31 -1.76
CA THR A 214 -12.33 2.37 -3.15
C THR A 214 -13.74 1.82 -3.34
N ASN A 215 -14.12 0.77 -2.60
CA ASN A 215 -15.38 0.02 -2.82
C ASN A 215 -15.54 -0.45 -4.28
N LEU A 216 -14.43 -0.83 -4.91
CA LEU A 216 -14.37 -1.21 -6.32
C LEU A 216 -15.23 -2.45 -6.63
N ASP A 217 -15.38 -3.34 -5.66
CA ASP A 217 -16.19 -4.55 -5.76
C ASP A 217 -17.67 -4.28 -6.07
N LEU A 218 -18.17 -3.06 -5.83
CA LEU A 218 -19.52 -2.66 -6.21
C LEU A 218 -19.75 -2.63 -7.73
N LEU A 219 -18.68 -2.55 -8.54
CA LEU A 219 -18.79 -2.61 -10.00
C LEU A 219 -18.69 -4.02 -10.58
N ALA A 220 -18.51 -5.04 -9.72
CA ALA A 220 -18.40 -6.42 -10.15
C ALA A 220 -19.74 -6.90 -10.77
N GLY A 221 -19.71 -7.28 -12.05
CA GLY A 221 -20.88 -7.83 -12.74
C GLY A 221 -21.87 -6.78 -13.28
N GLU A 222 -21.51 -5.49 -13.29
CA GLU A 222 -22.36 -4.40 -13.84
C GLU A 222 -22.37 -4.35 -15.39
N GLY A 223 -21.71 -5.31 -16.05
CA GLY A 223 -21.58 -5.36 -17.51
C GLY A 223 -20.75 -4.20 -18.08
N LEU A 224 -19.73 -3.77 -17.33
CA LEU A 224 -18.73 -2.79 -17.75
C LEU A 224 -17.58 -3.51 -18.45
N ASP A 225 -17.06 -2.88 -19.50
CA ASP A 225 -15.92 -3.39 -20.25
C ASP A 225 -14.59 -2.95 -19.58
N GLU A 226 -14.53 -1.71 -19.10
CA GLU A 226 -13.35 -1.11 -18.47
C GLU A 226 -13.73 -0.34 -17.19
N VAL A 227 -12.87 -0.40 -16.17
CA VAL A 227 -12.99 0.40 -14.94
C VAL A 227 -11.66 1.06 -14.62
N PHE A 228 -11.69 2.38 -14.43
CA PHE A 228 -10.55 3.16 -13.98
C PHE A 228 -10.71 3.50 -12.50
N VAL A 229 -9.65 3.30 -11.71
CA VAL A 229 -9.66 3.49 -10.26
C VAL A 229 -8.59 4.52 -9.89
N LEU A 230 -8.99 5.66 -9.35
CA LEU A 230 -8.07 6.66 -8.80
C LEU A 230 -8.01 6.49 -7.28
N ALA A 231 -6.88 6.00 -6.76
CA ALA A 231 -6.78 5.56 -5.37
C ALA A 231 -5.63 6.28 -4.63
N PRO A 232 -5.82 7.50 -4.10
CA PRO A 232 -4.75 8.29 -3.48
C PRO A 232 -4.16 7.67 -2.19
N GLN A 233 -4.83 6.68 -1.61
CA GLN A 233 -4.39 5.99 -0.39
C GLN A 233 -3.62 4.69 -0.66
N VAL A 234 -3.52 4.22 -1.91
CA VAL A 234 -2.65 3.07 -2.22
C VAL A 234 -1.20 3.53 -2.33
N SER A 235 -0.30 2.56 -2.26
CA SER A 235 1.12 2.71 -2.59
C SER A 235 1.56 1.46 -3.33
N PHE A 236 2.16 1.65 -4.50
CA PHE A 236 2.77 0.57 -5.29
C PHE A 236 4.30 0.59 -5.18
N ASP A 237 4.88 1.74 -4.87
CA ASP A 237 6.27 1.87 -4.45
C ASP A 237 6.41 1.50 -2.98
N VAL A 238 7.37 0.62 -2.70
CA VAL A 238 7.75 0.20 -1.34
C VAL A 238 9.08 0.84 -1.01
N ASP A 239 9.10 1.66 0.04
CA ASP A 239 10.33 2.14 0.68
C ASP A 239 10.52 1.44 2.04
N ALA A 240 11.76 1.45 2.55
CA ALA A 240 12.11 0.91 3.86
C ALA A 240 12.48 2.05 4.82
N PRO A 241 11.50 2.73 5.44
CA PRO A 241 11.79 3.86 6.31
C PRO A 241 12.30 3.42 7.69
N ASN A 242 13.25 4.18 8.24
CA ASN A 242 13.88 3.89 9.54
C ASN A 242 13.13 4.51 10.75
N GLN A 243 11.99 5.18 10.53
CA GLN A 243 11.22 5.87 11.56
C GLN A 243 9.88 5.17 11.84
N TRP A 244 9.54 5.02 13.12
CA TRP A 244 8.35 4.29 13.59
C TRP A 244 7.01 4.86 13.10
N SER A 245 6.87 6.19 13.02
CA SER A 245 5.66 6.83 12.48
C SER A 245 5.45 6.52 11.00
N THR A 246 6.52 6.56 10.22
CA THR A 246 6.51 6.26 8.78
C THR A 246 6.24 4.78 8.54
N LEU A 247 6.77 3.88 9.38
CA LEU A 247 6.48 2.44 9.30
C LEU A 247 4.98 2.14 9.49
N LEU A 248 4.31 2.79 10.45
CA LEU A 248 2.87 2.62 10.67
C LEU A 248 2.04 3.14 9.48
N GLU A 249 2.42 4.29 8.93
CA GLU A 249 1.80 4.88 7.74
C GLU A 249 1.94 3.97 6.51
N ARG A 250 3.14 3.41 6.27
CA ARG A 250 3.38 2.42 5.21
C ARG A 250 2.61 1.12 5.43
N GLN A 251 2.55 0.63 6.67
CA GLN A 251 1.78 -0.58 6.97
C GLN A 251 0.28 -0.36 6.74
N TRP A 252 -0.24 0.84 7.04
CA TRP A 252 -1.61 1.23 6.73
C TRP A 252 -1.85 1.25 5.22
N ARG A 253 -1.02 1.98 4.45
CA ARG A 253 -1.12 2.04 2.99
C ARG A 253 -1.04 0.66 2.34
N SER A 254 -0.13 -0.19 2.82
CA SER A 254 -0.04 -1.58 2.37
C SER A 254 -1.36 -2.31 2.58
N ARG A 255 -1.96 -2.25 3.77
CA ARG A 255 -3.28 -2.87 4.03
C ARG A 255 -4.39 -2.30 3.13
N VAL A 256 -4.37 -1.00 2.85
CA VAL A 256 -5.30 -0.37 1.90
C VAL A 256 -5.08 -0.93 0.49
N THR A 257 -3.84 -0.90 -0.04
CA THR A 257 -3.49 -1.51 -1.34
C THR A 257 -3.96 -2.96 -1.43
N GLN A 258 -3.73 -3.75 -0.37
CA GLN A 258 -4.17 -5.15 -0.28
C GLN A 258 -5.67 -5.32 -0.43
N ARG A 259 -6.46 -4.43 0.18
CA ARG A 259 -7.92 -4.45 0.06
C ARG A 259 -8.34 -4.13 -1.39
N VAL A 260 -7.79 -3.07 -1.98
CA VAL A 260 -8.09 -2.66 -3.36
C VAL A 260 -7.77 -3.78 -4.36
N LEU A 261 -6.62 -4.45 -4.23
CA LEU A 261 -6.24 -5.56 -5.12
C LEU A 261 -7.18 -6.78 -5.01
N ARG A 262 -7.75 -7.04 -3.83
CA ARG A 262 -8.77 -8.10 -3.66
C ARG A 262 -10.09 -7.72 -4.33
N GLU A 263 -10.50 -6.46 -4.24
CA GLU A 263 -11.69 -5.94 -4.92
C GLU A 263 -11.50 -6.01 -6.44
N LEU A 264 -10.33 -5.62 -6.93
CA LEU A 264 -9.94 -5.76 -8.33
C LEU A 264 -10.06 -7.20 -8.82
N THR A 265 -9.55 -8.16 -8.04
CA THR A 265 -9.63 -9.58 -8.41
C THR A 265 -11.09 -10.05 -8.55
N THR A 266 -12.01 -9.46 -7.79
CA THR A 266 -13.44 -9.78 -7.86
C THR A 266 -14.06 -9.22 -9.14
N VAL A 267 -13.77 -7.97 -9.48
CA VAL A 267 -14.26 -7.31 -10.70
C VAL A 267 -13.68 -7.97 -11.95
N HIS A 268 -12.36 -8.20 -11.98
CA HIS A 268 -11.66 -8.80 -13.12
C HIS A 268 -12.13 -10.22 -13.44
N ARG A 269 -12.44 -11.03 -12.40
CA ARG A 269 -12.99 -12.39 -12.60
C ARG A 269 -14.33 -12.40 -13.34
N LEU A 270 -15.07 -11.30 -13.29
CA LEU A 270 -16.36 -11.15 -13.99
C LEU A 270 -16.21 -10.50 -15.37
N GLY A 271 -14.99 -10.39 -15.89
CA GLY A 271 -14.71 -10.02 -17.28
C GLY A 271 -14.54 -8.52 -17.53
N THR A 272 -14.41 -7.71 -16.49
CA THR A 272 -14.16 -6.27 -16.59
C THR A 272 -12.67 -5.98 -16.46
N GLU A 273 -12.09 -5.25 -17.41
CA GLU A 273 -10.71 -4.77 -17.31
C GLU A 273 -10.61 -3.64 -16.28
N VAL A 274 -9.55 -3.65 -15.46
CA VAL A 274 -9.40 -2.68 -14.37
C VAL A 274 -8.01 -2.06 -14.38
N THR A 275 -7.96 -0.74 -14.49
CA THR A 275 -6.75 0.05 -14.37
C THR A 275 -6.78 0.83 -13.06
N ILE A 276 -5.79 0.60 -12.18
CA ILE A 276 -5.64 1.36 -10.93
C ILE A 276 -4.48 2.34 -11.08
N LEU A 277 -4.78 3.62 -10.86
CA LEU A 277 -3.79 4.67 -10.70
C LEU A 277 -3.66 5.01 -9.20
N GLY A 278 -2.43 4.95 -8.71
CA GLY A 278 -2.07 5.37 -7.35
C GLY A 278 -0.89 6.35 -7.39
N PRO A 279 -0.63 7.06 -6.30
CA PRO A 279 0.48 8.01 -6.21
C PRO A 279 1.82 7.28 -6.31
N GLY A 280 2.71 7.78 -7.18
CA GLY A 280 4.10 7.35 -7.22
C GLY A 280 4.94 8.00 -6.11
N ARG A 281 6.24 7.69 -6.05
CA ARG A 281 7.16 8.29 -5.07
C ARG A 281 7.05 9.83 -4.96
N GLU A 282 7.08 10.53 -6.09
CA GLU A 282 7.04 11.99 -6.12
C GLU A 282 5.70 12.55 -5.60
N ASP A 283 4.59 11.89 -5.93
CA ASP A 283 3.27 12.23 -5.40
C ASP A 283 3.23 12.06 -3.89
N LEU A 284 3.77 10.95 -3.37
CA LEU A 284 3.82 10.67 -1.94
C LEU A 284 4.67 11.71 -1.19
N GLU A 285 5.77 12.16 -1.77
CA GLU A 285 6.61 13.24 -1.23
C GLU A 285 5.85 14.59 -1.19
N ALA A 286 5.11 14.91 -2.26
CA ALA A 286 4.29 16.11 -2.33
C ALA A 286 3.12 16.07 -1.31
N MET A 287 2.40 14.95 -1.25
CA MET A 287 1.26 14.75 -0.34
C MET A 287 1.69 14.72 1.14
N GLY A 288 2.87 14.15 1.43
CA GLY A 288 3.33 13.96 2.80
C GLY A 288 2.46 12.97 3.61
N GLY A 289 2.68 12.93 4.92
CA GLY A 289 2.01 11.99 5.82
C GLY A 289 0.63 12.43 6.32
N ASN A 290 0.26 13.70 6.14
CA ASN A 290 -1.04 14.25 6.56
C ASN A 290 -1.88 14.63 5.34
N LEU A 291 -2.83 13.77 4.96
CA LEU A 291 -3.72 13.99 3.82
C LEU A 291 -4.70 15.17 3.98
N MET A 292 -4.74 15.78 5.17
CA MET A 292 -5.52 16.98 5.48
C MET A 292 -4.67 18.26 5.50
N ASP A 293 -3.37 18.20 5.17
CA ASP A 293 -2.49 19.37 5.12
C ASP A 293 -2.78 20.24 3.88
N LEU A 294 -3.65 21.22 4.06
CA LEU A 294 -4.13 22.13 3.02
C LEU A 294 -3.01 22.91 2.33
N SER A 295 -1.90 23.18 3.02
CA SER A 295 -0.78 23.98 2.49
C SER A 295 -0.08 23.29 1.30
N ARG A 296 -0.17 21.96 1.23
CA ARG A 296 0.45 21.15 0.17
C ARG A 296 -0.41 21.03 -1.07
N ARG A 297 -1.69 21.45 -1.00
CA ARG A 297 -2.69 21.26 -2.05
C ARG A 297 -2.24 21.79 -3.42
N PRO A 298 -1.68 23.01 -3.56
CA PRO A 298 -1.19 23.50 -4.85
C PRO A 298 -0.06 22.65 -5.43
N SER A 299 0.88 22.21 -4.58
CA SER A 299 1.96 21.32 -5.04
C SER A 299 1.43 19.95 -5.47
N VAL A 300 0.47 19.40 -4.74
CA VAL A 300 -0.07 18.05 -5.01
C VAL A 300 -0.80 18.00 -6.35
N ILE A 301 -1.61 19.01 -6.69
CA ILE A 301 -2.30 19.03 -7.98
C ILE A 301 -1.31 19.17 -9.15
N GLU A 302 -0.32 20.07 -9.05
CA GLU A 302 0.67 20.26 -10.11
C GLU A 302 1.57 19.03 -10.30
N THR A 303 1.95 18.36 -9.21
CA THR A 303 2.67 17.09 -9.28
C THR A 303 1.80 16.03 -9.98
N SER A 304 0.56 15.85 -9.54
CA SER A 304 -0.36 14.85 -10.09
C SER A 304 -0.63 15.04 -11.59
N LEU A 305 -0.81 16.28 -12.05
CA LEU A 305 -1.02 16.60 -13.47
C LEU A 305 0.13 16.09 -14.35
N ARG A 306 1.36 16.03 -13.82
CA ARG A 306 2.53 15.52 -14.53
C ARG A 306 2.76 14.03 -14.33
N THR A 307 2.75 13.56 -13.08
CA THR A 307 3.09 12.16 -12.72
C THR A 307 2.03 11.19 -13.22
N SER A 308 0.75 11.56 -13.18
CA SER A 308 -0.35 10.70 -13.64
C SER A 308 -0.28 10.40 -15.13
N VAL A 309 0.14 11.37 -15.96
CA VAL A 309 0.34 11.18 -17.40
C VAL A 309 1.42 10.11 -17.65
N VAL A 310 2.53 10.19 -16.92
CA VAL A 310 3.63 9.21 -17.04
C VAL A 310 3.15 7.82 -16.63
N ALA A 311 2.46 7.71 -15.51
CA ALA A 311 1.97 6.44 -14.98
C ALA A 311 0.91 5.77 -15.89
N LEU A 312 0.08 6.55 -16.59
CA LEU A 312 -0.92 6.01 -17.51
C LEU A 312 -0.33 5.53 -18.85
N ARG A 313 0.80 6.11 -19.28
CA ARG A 313 1.48 5.72 -20.53
C ARG A 313 2.28 4.43 -20.42
N ASP A 314 2.76 4.11 -19.23
CA ASP A 314 3.53 2.89 -18.95
C ASP A 314 2.89 2.09 -17.80
N PRO A 315 1.70 1.49 -18.03
CA PRO A 315 1.00 0.76 -16.99
C PRO A 315 1.74 -0.53 -16.66
N ALA A 316 2.32 -0.60 -15.45
CA ALA A 316 2.85 -1.84 -14.92
C ALA A 316 1.75 -2.90 -14.76
N SER A 317 2.07 -4.17 -15.02
CA SER A 317 1.15 -5.27 -14.71
C SER A 317 0.86 -5.30 -13.21
N LEU A 318 -0.42 -5.40 -12.85
CA LEU A 318 -0.82 -5.53 -11.45
C LEU A 318 -0.21 -6.81 -10.84
N PRO A 319 0.32 -6.76 -9.61
CA PRO A 319 1.02 -7.90 -9.00
C PRO A 319 0.09 -9.11 -8.90
N ALA A 320 0.57 -10.29 -9.27
CA ALA A 320 -0.23 -11.50 -9.26
C ALA A 320 -0.59 -11.91 -7.82
N ARG A 321 -1.67 -12.67 -7.64
CA ARG A 321 -2.19 -13.13 -6.34
C ARG A 321 -1.15 -13.85 -5.46
N ARG A 322 -0.08 -14.40 -6.05
CA ARG A 322 1.06 -15.04 -5.35
C ARG A 322 2.08 -14.02 -4.82
N ASP A 323 2.38 -12.98 -5.60
CA ASP A 323 3.40 -11.96 -5.26
C ASP A 323 3.10 -11.22 -3.96
N VAL A 324 1.83 -11.13 -3.63
CA VAL A 324 1.32 -10.25 -2.59
C VAL A 324 1.41 -10.86 -1.18
N LYS A 325 1.36 -12.19 -1.07
CA LYS A 325 1.50 -12.90 0.21
C LYS A 325 2.95 -13.23 0.54
N GLU A 326 3.82 -13.31 -0.47
CA GLU A 326 5.26 -13.56 -0.31
C GLU A 326 6.06 -12.29 -0.03
N ARG A 327 5.74 -11.14 -0.63
CA ARG A 327 6.53 -9.89 -0.51
C ARG A 327 6.35 -9.09 0.79
N SER A 328 5.52 -9.55 1.72
CA SER A 328 5.35 -8.93 3.05
C SER A 328 6.26 -9.55 4.13
N ARG A 329 7.04 -10.57 3.75
CA ARG A 329 8.29 -10.90 4.42
C ARG A 329 9.41 -10.47 3.47
N PRO A 330 10.52 -9.89 3.96
CA PRO A 330 11.70 -9.77 3.11
C PRO A 330 11.98 -11.17 2.55
N ILE A 331 12.18 -11.28 1.23
CA ILE A 331 12.63 -12.55 0.67
C ILE A 331 13.95 -12.83 1.38
N MET A 332 14.00 -13.96 2.09
CA MET A 332 15.20 -14.36 2.80
C MET A 332 16.04 -15.19 1.85
N THR A 333 17.29 -14.78 1.66
CA THR A 333 18.29 -15.58 0.98
C THR A 333 19.15 -16.23 2.04
N ARG A 334 19.27 -17.57 1.97
CA ARG A 334 20.28 -18.32 2.73
C ARG A 334 21.65 -17.98 2.16
N ILE A 335 22.53 -17.49 3.02
CA ILE A 335 23.93 -17.22 2.69
C ILE A 335 24.85 -18.04 3.61
N TYR A 336 26.04 -18.36 3.11
CA TYR A 336 27.09 -19.08 3.81
C TYR A 336 28.29 -18.16 3.96
N ILE A 337 28.55 -17.76 5.21
CA ILE A 337 29.60 -16.79 5.56
C ILE A 337 30.84 -17.59 5.98
N PRO A 338 31.95 -17.53 5.20
CA PRO A 338 33.21 -18.15 5.61
C PRO A 338 33.81 -17.36 6.78
N LEU A 339 34.19 -18.06 7.85
CA LEU A 339 34.80 -17.50 9.05
C LEU A 339 36.11 -18.24 9.38
N ASN A 340 36.98 -17.59 10.14
CA ASN A 340 38.07 -18.23 10.90
C ASN A 340 37.82 -18.05 12.41
N ALA A 341 38.71 -18.54 13.28
CA ALA A 341 38.46 -18.50 14.72
C ALA A 341 38.43 -17.06 15.26
N SER A 342 39.22 -16.15 14.67
CA SER A 342 39.13 -14.72 15.00
C SER A 342 37.76 -14.14 14.65
N GLY A 343 37.24 -14.43 13.45
CA GLY A 343 35.92 -13.97 12.99
C GLY A 343 34.79 -14.52 13.86
N LEU A 344 34.87 -15.79 14.29
CA LEU A 344 33.88 -16.38 15.18
C LEU A 344 33.91 -15.74 16.59
N ARG A 345 35.10 -15.47 17.13
CA ARG A 345 35.26 -14.77 18.43
C ARG A 345 34.73 -13.33 18.36
N GLU A 346 34.98 -12.64 17.25
CA GLU A 346 34.43 -11.30 17.04
C GLU A 346 32.90 -11.32 16.99
N LEU A 347 32.31 -12.23 16.20
CA LEU A 347 30.87 -12.44 16.12
C LEU A 347 30.27 -12.70 17.51
N SER A 348 30.87 -13.58 18.31
CA SER A 348 30.40 -13.86 19.67
C SER A 348 30.50 -12.66 20.61
N SER A 349 31.48 -11.78 20.43
CA SER A 349 31.67 -10.62 21.31
C SER A 349 30.81 -9.41 20.93
N ARG A 350 30.39 -9.33 19.65
CA ARG A 350 29.72 -8.15 19.08
C ARG A 350 28.30 -8.41 18.61
N ASP A 351 27.82 -9.65 18.69
CA ASP A 351 26.51 -10.10 18.20
C ASP A 351 26.25 -9.84 16.70
N GLU A 352 27.29 -9.64 15.89
CA GLU A 352 27.18 -9.48 14.44
C GLU A 352 28.51 -9.71 13.69
N VAL A 353 28.41 -10.15 12.44
CA VAL A 353 29.51 -10.15 11.46
C VAL A 353 29.61 -8.74 10.87
N ARG A 354 30.72 -8.04 11.14
CA ARG A 354 31.01 -6.68 10.64
C ARG A 354 31.93 -6.69 9.42
N GLY A 355 32.21 -5.51 8.89
CA GLY A 355 33.13 -5.34 7.75
C GLY A 355 32.43 -5.32 6.40
N ALA A 356 31.14 -5.02 6.36
CA ALA A 356 30.42 -4.84 5.11
C ALA A 356 31.03 -3.68 4.27
N PRO A 357 31.19 -3.85 2.95
CA PRO A 357 30.81 -5.05 2.20
C PRO A 357 31.80 -6.21 2.39
N PHE A 358 31.29 -7.43 2.59
CA PHE A 358 32.11 -8.65 2.68
C PHE A 358 31.58 -9.76 1.77
N THR A 359 32.42 -10.74 1.43
CA THR A 359 32.07 -11.85 0.55
C THR A 359 31.46 -13.01 1.33
N ALA A 360 30.37 -13.56 0.81
CA ALA A 360 29.73 -14.80 1.26
C ALA A 360 29.36 -15.66 0.04
N HIS A 361 28.73 -16.81 0.25
CA HIS A 361 28.27 -17.69 -0.82
C HIS A 361 26.76 -17.95 -0.73
N ALA A 362 26.09 -18.10 -1.86
CA ALA A 362 24.66 -18.42 -1.95
C ALA A 362 24.36 -19.24 -3.21
N ALA A 363 23.18 -19.86 -3.26
CA ALA A 363 22.66 -20.52 -4.46
C ALA A 363 22.24 -19.47 -5.52
N THR A 364 23.22 -18.83 -6.17
CA THR A 364 23.00 -17.78 -7.18
C THR A 364 22.31 -18.34 -8.43
N SER A 365 21.82 -17.44 -9.30
CA SER A 365 21.31 -17.82 -10.62
C SER A 365 22.37 -18.50 -11.49
N ALA A 366 23.66 -18.23 -11.27
CA ALA A 366 24.75 -18.92 -11.97
C ALA A 366 24.89 -20.38 -11.51
N VAL A 367 24.86 -20.64 -10.20
CA VAL A 367 24.86 -21.99 -9.62
C VAL A 367 23.63 -22.80 -10.10
N GLN A 368 22.47 -22.15 -10.18
CA GLN A 368 21.25 -22.77 -10.70
C GLN A 368 21.36 -23.10 -12.19
N ALA A 369 22.01 -22.23 -12.97
CA ALA A 369 22.19 -22.41 -14.41
C ALA A 369 23.23 -23.49 -14.75
N SER A 370 24.25 -23.71 -13.91
CA SER A 370 25.23 -24.78 -14.10
C SER A 370 24.69 -26.17 -13.72
N ALA A 371 23.66 -26.24 -12.88
CA ALA A 371 22.97 -27.48 -12.51
C ALA A 371 21.43 -27.35 -12.56
N PRO A 372 20.81 -27.17 -13.75
CA PRO A 372 19.37 -26.85 -13.88
C PRO A 372 18.44 -28.02 -13.54
N SER A 373 18.96 -29.26 -13.46
CA SER A 373 18.20 -30.46 -13.06
C SER A 373 18.34 -30.81 -11.58
N ALA A 374 19.17 -30.09 -10.83
CA ALA A 374 19.42 -30.33 -9.42
C ALA A 374 18.32 -29.68 -8.54
N VAL A 375 18.16 -30.17 -7.32
CA VAL A 375 17.18 -29.60 -6.37
C VAL A 375 17.82 -28.50 -5.51
N GLN A 376 17.01 -27.72 -4.79
CA GLN A 376 17.49 -26.61 -3.98
C GLN A 376 18.63 -27.00 -3.01
N ASP A 377 18.51 -28.17 -2.38
CA ASP A 377 19.51 -28.68 -1.44
C ASP A 377 20.89 -28.89 -2.11
N ASP A 378 20.93 -29.26 -3.40
CA ASP A 378 22.18 -29.47 -4.15
C ASP A 378 22.88 -28.14 -4.45
N TRP A 379 22.10 -27.09 -4.76
CA TRP A 379 22.65 -25.75 -4.98
C TRP A 379 23.15 -25.13 -3.67
N GLU A 380 22.42 -25.35 -2.58
CA GLU A 380 22.82 -24.94 -1.23
C GLU A 380 24.08 -25.68 -0.77
N TYR A 381 24.18 -26.98 -1.03
CA TYR A 381 25.38 -27.78 -0.78
C TYR A 381 26.60 -27.27 -1.58
N THR A 382 26.40 -26.88 -2.84
CA THR A 382 27.45 -26.28 -3.66
C THR A 382 27.96 -24.97 -3.04
N ALA A 383 27.05 -24.07 -2.68
CA ALA A 383 27.42 -22.80 -2.04
C ALA A 383 28.08 -22.98 -0.66
N LEU A 384 27.65 -23.98 0.11
CA LEU A 384 28.26 -24.34 1.40
C LEU A 384 29.71 -24.84 1.21
N ASN A 385 29.95 -25.71 0.23
CA ASN A 385 31.29 -26.22 -0.06
C ASN A 385 32.24 -25.12 -0.55
N ASP A 386 31.75 -24.20 -1.39
CA ASP A 386 32.53 -23.05 -1.83
C ASP A 386 32.88 -22.11 -0.65
N ALA A 387 31.94 -21.93 0.30
CA ALA A 387 32.22 -21.20 1.54
C ALA A 387 33.23 -21.94 2.42
N ALA A 388 33.18 -23.26 2.49
CA ALA A 388 34.14 -24.05 3.24
C ALA A 388 35.57 -23.90 2.69
N GLN A 389 35.72 -23.94 1.36
CA GLN A 389 37.00 -23.69 0.68
C GLN A 389 37.50 -22.27 0.93
N THR A 390 36.60 -21.29 0.91
CA THR A 390 36.94 -19.90 1.23
C THR A 390 37.37 -19.75 2.70
N SER A 391 36.70 -20.44 3.63
CA SER A 391 37.11 -20.50 5.04
C SER A 391 38.49 -21.12 5.20
N ALA A 392 38.82 -22.18 4.45
CA ALA A 392 40.16 -22.79 4.46
C ALA A 392 41.26 -21.78 4.07
N ALA A 393 40.96 -20.88 3.13
CA ALA A 393 41.88 -19.81 2.73
C ALA A 393 42.03 -18.69 3.78
N LEU A 394 41.11 -18.60 4.76
CA LEU A 394 41.16 -17.62 5.86
C LEU A 394 41.93 -18.13 7.09
N LEU A 395 42.33 -19.41 7.11
CA LEU A 395 43.03 -20.00 8.25
C LEU A 395 44.42 -19.40 8.44
N THR A 396 44.72 -19.03 9.68
CA THR A 396 46.01 -18.49 10.12
C THR A 396 46.87 -19.57 10.78
N THR A 397 48.15 -19.27 11.02
CA THR A 397 49.09 -20.22 11.66
C THR A 397 48.56 -20.66 13.04
N GLY A 398 48.14 -21.92 13.14
CA GLY A 398 47.58 -22.52 14.36
C GLY A 398 46.08 -22.82 14.30
N GLU A 399 45.37 -22.38 13.26
CA GLU A 399 43.99 -22.77 12.99
C GLU A 399 43.96 -23.96 12.02
N SER A 400 43.16 -24.98 12.35
CA SER A 400 43.02 -26.19 11.53
C SER A 400 41.58 -26.53 11.12
N ARG A 401 40.59 -25.75 11.57
CA ARG A 401 39.18 -26.00 11.29
C ARG A 401 38.58 -24.91 10.42
N ARG A 402 37.96 -25.32 9.31
CA ARG A 402 37.03 -24.51 8.53
C ARG A 402 35.78 -24.24 9.35
N ILE A 403 35.25 -23.03 9.20
CA ILE A 403 34.05 -22.56 9.88
C ILE A 403 33.21 -21.81 8.86
N VAL A 404 31.96 -22.24 8.69
CA VAL A 404 30.97 -21.56 7.87
C VAL A 404 29.76 -21.25 8.74
N ALA A 405 29.26 -20.02 8.68
CA ALA A 405 28.00 -19.64 9.32
C ALA A 405 26.89 -19.54 8.28
N ALA A 406 25.82 -20.33 8.44
CA ALA A 406 24.65 -20.28 7.58
C ALA A 406 23.65 -19.24 8.13
N ALA A 407 23.37 -18.18 7.36
CA ALA A 407 22.52 -17.07 7.79
C ALA A 407 21.38 -16.78 6.81
N ASP A 408 20.24 -16.32 7.33
CA ASP A 408 19.10 -15.84 6.53
C ASP A 408 19.09 -14.31 6.51
N VAL A 409 19.39 -13.73 5.35
CA VAL A 409 19.45 -12.27 5.14
C VAL A 409 18.43 -11.82 4.11
N SER A 410 18.09 -10.53 4.11
CA SER A 410 17.21 -9.98 3.07
C SER A 410 17.89 -10.10 1.70
N SER A 411 17.19 -10.57 0.67
CA SER A 411 17.75 -10.67 -0.69
C SER A 411 18.28 -9.33 -1.21
N ASP A 412 17.76 -8.20 -0.73
CA ASP A 412 18.21 -6.86 -1.12
C ASP A 412 19.64 -6.51 -0.66
N THR A 413 20.16 -7.20 0.37
CA THR A 413 21.53 -7.01 0.86
C THR A 413 22.55 -7.91 0.14
N VAL A 414 22.09 -8.80 -0.73
CA VAL A 414 22.90 -9.80 -1.45
C VAL A 414 23.07 -9.35 -2.90
N ARG A 415 24.31 -9.14 -3.33
CA ARG A 415 24.64 -8.82 -4.73
C ARG A 415 25.58 -9.87 -5.30
N PRO A 416 25.48 -10.26 -6.58
CA PRO A 416 26.49 -11.11 -7.20
C PRO A 416 27.88 -10.47 -7.10
N ALA A 417 28.89 -11.24 -6.71
CA ALA A 417 30.27 -10.77 -6.80
C ALA A 417 30.66 -10.61 -8.28
N ALA A 418 31.41 -9.57 -8.64
CA ALA A 418 31.85 -9.38 -10.01
C ALA A 418 32.71 -10.57 -10.45
N ALA A 419 32.49 -11.08 -11.66
CA ALA A 419 33.14 -12.30 -12.19
C ALA A 419 34.68 -12.25 -12.18
N ALA A 420 35.28 -11.06 -12.05
CA ALA A 420 36.73 -10.87 -11.98
C ALA A 420 37.33 -11.06 -10.57
N ASP A 421 36.52 -10.95 -9.50
CA ASP A 421 37.04 -10.84 -8.12
C ASP A 421 36.88 -12.11 -7.27
N ALA A 422 35.98 -13.04 -7.63
CA ALA A 422 35.66 -14.19 -6.77
C ALA A 422 35.94 -15.58 -7.39
N GLY A 423 36.04 -15.70 -8.72
CA GLY A 423 36.37 -16.97 -9.40
C GLY A 423 35.39 -18.13 -9.22
N VAL A 424 34.32 -17.97 -8.43
CA VAL A 424 33.35 -19.02 -8.06
C VAL A 424 31.93 -18.51 -8.22
N GLU A 425 31.05 -19.30 -8.86
CA GLU A 425 29.69 -18.88 -9.26
C GLU A 425 28.76 -18.57 -8.08
N SER A 426 29.01 -19.18 -6.91
CA SER A 426 28.22 -18.99 -5.70
C SER A 426 28.54 -17.68 -4.94
N ALA A 427 29.61 -16.97 -5.32
CA ALA A 427 30.08 -15.82 -4.57
C ALA A 427 29.14 -14.60 -4.67
N VAL A 428 28.83 -14.03 -3.50
CA VAL A 428 27.98 -12.85 -3.33
C VAL A 428 28.63 -11.83 -2.40
N LEU A 429 28.37 -10.54 -2.64
CA LEU A 429 28.75 -9.44 -1.78
C LEU A 429 27.57 -9.07 -0.87
N ILE A 430 27.81 -9.05 0.44
CA ILE A 430 26.84 -8.66 1.45
C ILE A 430 27.09 -7.21 1.85
N SER A 431 26.13 -6.33 1.61
CA SER A 431 26.30 -4.88 1.78
C SER A 431 26.09 -4.36 3.21
N GLU A 432 25.60 -5.20 4.13
CA GLU A 432 25.28 -4.81 5.51
C GLU A 432 25.83 -5.83 6.53
N PRO A 433 26.09 -5.42 7.79
CA PRO A 433 26.44 -6.36 8.85
C PRO A 433 25.36 -7.42 9.09
N VAL A 434 25.77 -8.65 9.42
CA VAL A 434 24.84 -9.78 9.67
C VAL A 434 24.81 -10.08 11.17
N ALA A 435 23.69 -9.75 11.82
CA ALA A 435 23.52 -10.01 13.25
C ALA A 435 23.50 -11.51 13.59
N LEU A 436 24.02 -11.90 14.74
CA LEU A 436 24.08 -13.29 15.23
C LEU A 436 22.69 -13.95 15.22
N LYS A 437 21.63 -13.21 15.55
CA LYS A 437 20.22 -13.68 15.49
C LYS A 437 19.73 -14.07 14.09
N ARG A 438 20.49 -13.78 13.03
CA ARG A 438 20.20 -14.17 11.64
C ARG A 438 20.95 -15.43 11.22
N ILE A 439 21.92 -15.87 12.02
CA ILE A 439 22.62 -17.14 11.80
C ILE A 439 21.73 -18.26 12.33
N ALA A 440 21.51 -19.27 11.50
CA ALA A 440 20.75 -20.46 11.86
C ALA A 440 21.67 -21.56 12.41
N SER A 441 22.86 -21.71 11.83
CA SER A 441 23.80 -22.77 12.22
C SER A 441 25.24 -22.44 11.86
N PHE A 442 26.14 -23.21 12.43
CA PHE A 442 27.55 -23.27 12.07
C PHE A 442 27.90 -24.63 11.49
N GLN A 443 28.74 -24.67 10.47
CA GLN A 443 29.32 -25.87 9.89
C GLN A 443 30.83 -25.85 10.12
N VAL A 444 31.35 -26.86 10.81
CA VAL A 444 32.73 -26.87 11.32
C VAL A 444 33.36 -28.24 11.09
N ASP A 445 34.65 -28.29 10.75
CA ASP A 445 35.36 -29.55 10.57
C ASP A 445 35.29 -30.44 11.82
N GLY A 446 35.01 -31.74 11.61
CA GLY A 446 35.06 -32.77 12.64
C GLY A 446 36.49 -33.12 13.08
N ASP A 447 36.61 -34.02 14.05
CA ASP A 447 37.90 -34.49 14.60
C ASP A 447 38.54 -35.63 13.80
N GLY A 448 37.91 -36.05 12.69
CA GLY A 448 38.35 -37.17 11.87
C GLY A 448 39.48 -36.79 10.88
N PRO A 449 40.49 -37.64 10.67
CA PRO A 449 41.59 -37.37 9.75
C PRO A 449 41.22 -37.38 8.25
N ASP A 450 40.01 -37.85 7.91
CA ASP A 450 39.50 -38.01 6.53
C ASP A 450 38.05 -37.47 6.35
N ASP A 451 37.53 -36.69 7.31
CA ASP A 451 36.17 -36.15 7.21
C ASP A 451 36.21 -34.79 6.49
N ASP A 452 36.02 -34.82 5.17
CA ASP A 452 35.71 -33.61 4.39
C ASP A 452 34.34 -33.01 4.78
N ASP A 453 33.54 -33.76 5.55
CA ASP A 453 32.21 -33.41 6.03
C ASP A 453 32.26 -32.45 7.22
N LEU A 454 31.56 -31.31 7.07
CA LEU A 454 31.38 -30.35 8.14
C LEU A 454 30.27 -30.79 9.09
N LEU A 455 30.57 -30.85 10.38
CA LEU A 455 29.59 -31.08 11.43
C LEU A 455 28.68 -29.85 11.59
N TRP A 456 27.38 -30.11 11.69
CA TRP A 456 26.35 -29.10 11.88
C TRP A 456 26.13 -28.80 13.37
N TYR A 457 26.20 -27.52 13.74
CA TYR A 457 25.90 -27.03 15.08
C TYR A 457 24.82 -25.95 15.00
N ASP A 458 23.82 -26.00 15.88
CA ASP A 458 22.81 -24.94 15.97
C ASP A 458 23.46 -23.61 16.42
N VAL A 459 22.89 -22.47 16.05
CA VAL A 459 23.42 -21.16 16.49
C VAL A 459 23.50 -21.03 18.01
N THR A 460 22.60 -21.70 18.75
CA THR A 460 22.61 -21.74 20.22
C THR A 460 23.81 -22.49 20.80
N GLU A 461 24.48 -23.32 19.99
CA GLU A 461 25.70 -24.06 20.33
C GLU A 461 26.99 -23.28 20.04
N LEU A 462 26.90 -21.98 19.74
CA LEU A 462 28.07 -21.11 19.57
C LEU A 462 29.15 -21.27 20.66
N PRO A 463 28.82 -21.39 21.97
CA PRO A 463 29.84 -21.65 23.00
C PRO A 463 30.57 -22.99 22.83
N VAL A 464 29.90 -24.01 22.31
CA VAL A 464 30.50 -25.32 21.99
C VAL A 464 31.44 -25.17 20.82
N VAL A 465 31.01 -24.50 19.76
CA VAL A 465 31.85 -24.24 18.58
C VAL A 465 33.11 -23.46 18.95
N LEU A 466 32.98 -22.43 19.80
CA LEU A 466 34.13 -21.67 20.31
C LEU A 466 35.10 -22.51 21.13
N ALA A 467 34.63 -23.55 21.82
CA ALA A 467 35.48 -24.45 22.61
C ALA A 467 36.29 -25.42 21.73
N LEU A 468 35.92 -25.58 20.44
CA LEU A 468 36.65 -26.41 19.47
C LEU A 468 37.87 -25.70 18.84
N LEU A 469 38.04 -24.39 19.11
CA LEU A 469 38.99 -23.47 18.45
C LEU A 469 39.96 -22.80 19.42
#